data_AF-A0A853JEM9-F1
#
_entry.id   AF-A0A853JEM9-F1
#
_cell.length_a   1.000
_cell.length_b   1.000
_cell.length_c   1.000
_cell.angle_alpha   90.00
_cell.angle_beta   90.00
_cell.angle_gamma   90.00
#
_symmetry.space_group_name_H-M   'P 1'
#
loop_
_entity.id
_entity.type
_entity.pdbx_description
1 polymer ?
#
loop_
_entity_poly.entity_id
_entity_poly.type
_entity_poly.pdbx_seq_one_letter_code
_entity_poly.pdbx_strand_id
1 'polypeptide(L)'
;MSKGTARPDAASGCYQLPEEAHLALAQTRDRLHLLARLAAPRSTQDDLPGAELPLKPAALAHCFQELAERLDHSLAEARWPEPPKT
;
A
#
# COMPACT_ATOMS: atom_id res chain seq x y z
N MET A 1 14.05 -18.50 45.71
CA MET A 1 15.07 -17.53 45.24
C MET A 1 15.57 -18.00 43.88
N SER A 2 15.86 -17.06 42.98
CA SER A 2 16.44 -17.26 41.63
C SER A 2 15.44 -17.67 40.54
N LYS A 3 15.35 -17.00 39.39
CA LYS A 3 15.88 -15.72 38.90
C LYS A 3 15.11 -15.49 37.60
N GLY A 4 14.50 -14.32 37.44
CA GLY A 4 13.85 -13.95 36.18
C GLY A 4 14.86 -14.02 35.03
N THR A 5 14.63 -14.89 34.06
CA THR A 5 15.29 -14.81 32.77
C THR A 5 14.50 -13.82 31.92
N ALA A 6 14.85 -12.55 32.07
CA ALA A 6 14.50 -11.51 31.12
C ALA A 6 14.91 -12.00 29.72
N ARG A 7 13.94 -12.09 28.81
CA ARG A 7 14.20 -12.40 27.40
C ARG A 7 15.03 -11.25 26.84
N PRO A 8 16.19 -11.52 26.21
CA PRO A 8 17.02 -10.46 25.67
C PRO A 8 16.27 -9.81 24.50
N ASP A 9 15.89 -8.56 24.70
CA ASP A 9 15.95 -7.48 23.72
C ASP A 9 15.72 -7.86 22.25
N ALA A 10 14.48 -8.23 21.91
CA ALA A 10 14.03 -8.27 20.52
C ALA A 10 13.56 -6.88 20.04
N ALA A 11 14.05 -5.79 20.64
CA ALA A 11 13.70 -4.41 20.29
C ALA A 11 14.80 -3.71 19.47
N SER A 12 15.74 -4.46 18.89
CA SER A 12 16.69 -3.95 17.91
C SER A 12 16.17 -4.25 16.49
N GLY A 13 15.29 -3.39 15.96
CA GLY A 13 14.99 -3.38 14.52
C GLY A 13 13.53 -3.57 14.12
N CYS A 14 12.55 -3.35 15.00
CA CYS A 14 11.15 -3.31 14.57
C CYS A 14 10.92 -2.09 13.67
N TYR A 15 10.59 -2.34 12.39
CA TYR A 15 10.20 -1.31 11.44
C TYR A 15 8.98 -0.57 11.97
N GLN A 16 9.17 0.70 12.37
CA GLN A 16 8.08 1.56 12.80
C GLN A 16 7.68 2.44 11.63
N LEU A 17 6.53 2.11 11.05
CA LEU A 17 5.90 2.94 10.03
C LEU A 17 5.28 4.16 10.72
N PRO A 18 5.63 5.40 10.31
CA PRO A 18 4.97 6.60 10.82
C PRO A 18 3.45 6.54 10.60
N GLU A 19 2.69 7.19 11.47
CA GLU A 19 1.22 7.15 11.43
C GLU A 19 0.69 7.67 10.09
N GLU A 20 1.30 8.73 9.58
CA GLU A 20 0.97 9.37 8.31
C GLU A 20 1.23 8.44 7.12
N ALA A 21 2.37 7.74 7.14
CA ALA A 21 2.71 6.74 6.13
C ALA A 21 1.77 5.53 6.20
N HIS A 22 1.40 5.08 7.40
CA HIS A 22 0.41 4.02 7.60
C HIS A 22 -0.97 4.43 7.07
N LEU A 23 -1.40 5.66 7.39
CA LEU A 23 -2.67 6.20 6.91
C LEU A 23 -2.70 6.32 5.38
N ALA A 24 -1.62 6.81 4.78
CA ALA A 24 -1.49 6.95 3.34
C ALA A 24 -1.51 5.58 2.62
N LEU A 25 -0.85 4.56 3.18
CA LEU A 25 -0.94 3.18 2.68
C LEU A 25 -2.35 2.61 2.81
N ALA A 26 -3.02 2.82 3.94
CA ALA A 26 -4.39 2.35 4.16
C ALA A 26 -5.36 2.97 3.14
N GLN A 27 -5.28 4.28 2.91
CA GLN A 27 -6.09 4.97 1.90
C GLN A 27 -5.81 4.46 0.48
N THR A 28 -4.54 4.23 0.16
CA THR A 28 -4.13 3.69 -1.15
C THR A 28 -4.71 2.29 -1.36
N ARG A 29 -4.62 1.40 -0.35
CA ARG A 29 -5.23 0.07 -0.38
C ARG A 29 -6.73 0.14 -0.61
N ASP A 30 -7.43 1.00 0.12
CA ASP A 30 -8.88 1.12 0.01
C ASP A 30 -9.30 1.62 -1.38
N ARG A 31 -8.50 2.52 -1.97
CA ARG A 31 -8.71 3.00 -3.34
C ARG A 31 -8.43 1.92 -4.39
N LEU A 32 -7.42 1.07 -4.19
CA LEU A 32 -7.20 -0.11 -5.04
C LEU A 32 -8.39 -1.07 -4.99
N HIS A 33 -8.94 -1.34 -3.80
CA HIS A 33 -10.16 -2.16 -3.69
C HIS A 33 -11.35 -1.52 -4.40
N LEU A 34 -11.52 -0.20 -4.31
CA LEU A 34 -12.57 0.50 -5.04
C LEU A 34 -12.38 0.37 -6.56
N LEU A 35 -11.18 0.62 -7.08
CA LEU A 35 -10.89 0.48 -8.51
C LEU A 35 -11.10 -0.95 -8.99
N ALA A 36 -10.65 -1.94 -8.24
CA ALA A 36 -10.87 -3.35 -8.55
C ALA A 36 -12.37 -3.68 -8.61
N ARG A 37 -13.18 -3.16 -7.68
CA ARG A 37 -14.65 -3.33 -7.70
C ARG A 37 -15.31 -2.62 -8.87
N LEU A 38 -14.80 -1.46 -9.29
CA LEU A 38 -15.33 -0.72 -10.43
C LEU A 38 -14.96 -1.37 -11.77
N ALA A 39 -13.77 -1.98 -11.84
CA ALA A 39 -13.28 -2.72 -12.99
C ALA A 39 -13.80 -4.17 -13.04
N ALA A 40 -14.32 -4.69 -11.92
CA ALA A 40 -14.85 -6.05 -11.87
C ALA A 40 -16.05 -6.20 -12.82
N PRO A 41 -16.09 -7.30 -13.60
CA PRO A 41 -17.22 -7.60 -14.47
C PRO A 41 -18.49 -7.72 -13.63
N ARG A 42 -19.53 -6.96 -14.01
CA ARG A 42 -20.85 -6.99 -13.34
C ARG A 42 -21.75 -8.08 -13.93
N SER A 43 -21.37 -8.59 -15.09
CA SER A 43 -22.02 -9.68 -15.81
C SER A 43 -20.95 -10.55 -16.46
N THR A 44 -21.25 -11.83 -16.67
CA THR A 44 -20.42 -12.74 -17.48
C THR A 44 -20.25 -12.27 -18.93
N GLN A 45 -21.08 -11.32 -19.38
CA GLN A 45 -20.91 -10.68 -20.69
C GLN A 45 -19.77 -9.63 -20.72
N ASP A 46 -19.39 -9.08 -19.56
CA ASP A 46 -18.31 -8.08 -19.47
C ASP A 46 -16.91 -8.72 -19.66
N ASP A 47 -16.79 -10.04 -19.54
CA ASP A 47 -15.55 -10.81 -19.77
C ASP A 47 -15.47 -11.41 -21.20
N LEU A 48 -16.47 -11.16 -22.05
CA LEU A 48 -16.45 -11.66 -23.42
C LEU A 48 -15.39 -10.93 -24.26
N PRO A 49 -14.73 -11.61 -25.21
CA PRO A 49 -13.80 -10.95 -26.11
C PRO A 49 -14.53 -9.86 -26.91
N GLY A 50 -14.08 -8.61 -26.74
CA GLY A 50 -14.71 -7.41 -27.32
C GLY A 50 -15.62 -6.64 -26.37
N ALA A 51 -15.85 -7.11 -25.15
CA ALA A 51 -16.45 -6.31 -24.11
C ALA A 51 -15.48 -5.18 -23.71
N GLU A 52 -15.86 -3.94 -24.02
CA GLU A 52 -15.09 -2.77 -23.60
C GLU A 52 -15.45 -2.43 -22.16
N LEU A 53 -14.44 -2.36 -21.30
CA LEU A 53 -14.61 -1.73 -20.00
C LEU A 53 -15.04 -0.28 -20.25
N PRO A 54 -16.18 0.20 -19.69
CA PRO A 54 -16.68 1.56 -19.92
C PRO A 54 -15.85 2.60 -19.14
N LEU A 55 -14.54 2.45 -19.14
CA LEU A 55 -13.56 3.34 -18.55
C LEU A 55 -12.59 3.76 -19.64
N LYS A 56 -12.46 5.07 -19.81
CA LYS A 56 -11.47 5.63 -20.74
C LYS A 56 -10.06 5.23 -20.27
N PRO A 57 -9.18 4.72 -21.14
CA PRO A 57 -7.80 4.37 -20.77
C PRO A 57 -7.05 5.53 -20.10
N ALA A 58 -7.30 6.77 -20.51
CA ALA A 58 -6.74 7.96 -19.89
C ALA A 58 -7.16 8.15 -18.43
N ALA A 59 -8.41 7.80 -18.08
CA ALA A 59 -8.89 7.89 -16.70
C ALA A 59 -8.24 6.81 -15.81
N LEU A 60 -8.00 5.61 -16.36
CA LEU A 60 -7.26 4.54 -15.69
C LEU A 60 -5.80 4.95 -15.47
N ALA A 61 -5.13 5.47 -16.50
CA ALA A 61 -3.75 5.95 -16.39
C ALA A 61 -3.61 7.02 -15.30
N HIS A 62 -4.53 8.00 -15.27
CA HIS A 62 -4.56 9.00 -14.20
C HIS A 62 -4.76 8.38 -12.82
N CYS A 63 -5.69 7.42 -12.67
CA CYS A 63 -5.88 6.73 -11.39
C CYS A 63 -4.64 5.96 -10.94
N PHE A 64 -3.95 5.28 -11.84
CA PHE A 64 -2.72 4.55 -11.52
C PHE A 64 -1.57 5.48 -11.17
N GLN A 65 -1.44 6.61 -11.85
CA GLN A 65 -0.42 7.62 -11.55
C GLN A 65 -0.60 8.20 -10.14
N GLU A 66 -1.82 8.63 -9.79
CA GLU A 66 -2.15 9.14 -8.45
C GLU A 66 -1.84 8.12 -7.34
N LEU A 67 -2.05 6.83 -7.62
CA LEU A 67 -1.73 5.76 -6.67
C LEU A 67 -0.23 5.58 -6.50
N ALA A 68 0.53 5.61 -7.61
CA ALA A 68 1.98 5.52 -7.57
C ALA A 68 2.59 6.68 -6.77
N GLU A 69 2.14 7.91 -7.02
CA GLU A 69 2.62 9.10 -6.30
C GLU A 69 2.33 9.03 -4.79
N ARG A 70 1.15 8.54 -4.38
CA ARG A 70 0.82 8.33 -2.97
C ARG A 70 1.67 7.25 -2.31
N LEU A 71 1.98 6.17 -3.04
CA LEU A 71 2.89 5.13 -2.56
C LEU A 71 4.31 5.67 -2.41
N ASP A 72 4.82 6.40 -3.40
CA ASP A 72 6.14 7.02 -3.35
C ASP A 72 6.26 7.99 -2.18
N HIS A 73 5.22 8.79 -1.91
CA HIS A 73 5.17 9.66 -0.74
C HIS A 73 5.17 8.85 0.57
N SER A 74 4.36 7.79 0.67
CA SER A 74 4.30 6.93 1.86
C SER A 74 5.66 6.25 2.13
N LEU A 75 6.35 5.81 1.07
CA LEU A 75 7.68 5.21 1.16
C LEU A 75 8.74 6.24 1.56
N ALA A 76 8.64 7.47 1.05
CA ALA A 76 9.51 8.56 1.43
C ALA A 76 9.34 8.96 2.90
N GLU A 77 8.11 8.95 3.42
CA GLU A 77 7.82 9.25 4.83
C GLU A 77 8.24 8.11 5.77
N ALA A 78 8.18 6.86 5.31
CA ALA A 78 8.60 5.68 6.07
C ALA A 78 10.13 5.55 6.28
N ARG A 79 10.86 6.68 6.28
CA ARG A 79 12.34 6.77 6.25
C ARG A 79 13.00 5.74 7.15
N TRP A 80 13.90 4.98 6.53
CA TRP A 80 14.84 4.09 7.17
C TRP A 80 15.77 4.86 8.12
N PRO A 81 16.03 4.41 9.36
CA PRO A 81 17.15 4.95 10.12
C PRO A 81 18.44 4.58 9.37
N GLU A 82 19.23 5.57 8.91
CA GLU A 82 20.55 5.28 8.34
C GLU A 82 21.29 4.36 9.32
N PRO A 83 21.85 3.22 8.87
CA PRO A 83 22.66 2.39 9.76
C PRO A 83 23.75 3.27 10.35
N PRO A 84 24.03 3.16 11.67
CA PRO A 84 24.96 4.06 12.33
C PRO A 84 26.31 4.04 11.60
N LYS A 85 26.79 5.22 11.21
CA LYS A 85 28.10 5.38 10.59
C LYS A 85 29.15 5.04 11.66
N THR A 86 29.75 3.86 11.54
CA THR A 86 30.92 3.39 12.30
C THR A 86 32.14 4.25 12.03
#